data_AF-A0A959EE76-F1
#
_entry.id   AF-A0A959EE76-F1
#
_cell.length_a   1.000
_cell.length_b   1.000
_cell.length_c   1.000
_cell.angle_alpha   90.00
_cell.angle_beta   90.00
_cell.angle_gamma   90.00
#
_symmetry.space_group_name_H-M   'P 1'
#
loop_
_entity.id
_entity.type
_entity.pdbx_description
1 polymer ?
#
loop_
_entity_poly.entity_id
_entity_poly.type
_entity_poly.pdbx_seq_one_letter_code
_entity_poly.pdbx_strand_id
1 'polypeptide(L)' 'MTEQELIQACKEEDRRAQKMLYERYSPVMFGVCKRYLKTREDAEDVLVEAFFKVLTNIHQYKGAGSFEGWIRRIV' A
#
# COMPACT_ATOMS: atom_id res chain seq x y z
N MET A 1 -0.84 -6.37 -16.19
CA MET A 1 0.21 -5.55 -15.55
C MET A 1 0.86 -6.38 -14.45
N THR A 2 2.18 -6.55 -14.52
CA THR A 2 2.97 -7.23 -13.51
C THR A 2 3.12 -6.36 -12.24
N GLU A 3 3.60 -6.94 -11.14
CA GLU A 3 3.87 -6.16 -9.91
C GLU A 3 4.91 -5.06 -10.17
N GLN A 4 5.96 -5.36 -10.94
CA GLN A 4 7.00 -4.39 -11.27
C GLN A 4 6.49 -3.25 -12.15
N GLU A 5 5.70 -3.56 -13.18
CA GLU A 5 5.06 -2.55 -14.03
C GLU A 5 4.13 -1.64 -13.22
N LEU A 6 3.34 -2.22 -12.31
CA LEU A 6 2.44 -1.48 -11.43
C LEU A 6 3.21 -0.51 -10.54
N ILE A 7 4.30 -0.97 -9.92
CA ILE A 7 5.16 -0.15 -9.07
C ILE A 7 5.81 0.98 -9.88
N GLN A 8 6.29 0.69 -11.08
CA GLN A 8 6.92 1.68 -11.94
C GLN A 8 5.91 2.76 -12.36
N ALA A 9 4.71 2.37 -12.79
CA ALA A 9 3.64 3.32 -13.12
C ALA A 9 3.21 4.15 -11.89
N CYS A 10 3.19 3.57 -10.70
CA CYS A 10 2.93 4.32 -9.47
C CYS A 10 4.04 5.34 -9.13
N LYS A 11 5.31 5.01 -9.41
CA LYS A 11 6.44 5.95 -9.33
C LYS A 11 6.33 7.08 -10.36
N GLU A 12 5.60 6.89 -11.44
CA GLU A 12 5.32 7.91 -12.45
C GLU A 12 4.02 8.69 -12.16
N GLU A 13 3.48 8.57 -10.95
CA GLU A 13 2.24 9.22 -10.50
C GLU A 13 0.99 8.87 -11.33
N ASP A 14 0.98 7.71 -12.00
CA ASP A 14 -0.19 7.24 -12.73
C ASP A 14 -1.33 6.93 -11.74
N ARG A 15 -2.40 7.73 -11.81
CA ARG A 15 -3.57 7.60 -10.92
C ARG A 15 -4.28 6.25 -11.03
N ARG A 16 -4.30 5.63 -12.21
CA ARG A 16 -4.93 4.31 -12.42
C ARG A 16 -4.08 3.23 -11.76
N ALA A 17 -2.77 3.33 -11.87
CA ALA A 17 -1.83 2.44 -11.20
C ALA A 17 -1.96 2.58 -9.67
N GLN A 18 -1.97 3.80 -9.13
CA GLN A 18 -2.14 4.04 -7.70
C GLN A 18 -3.44 3.45 -7.15
N LYS A 19 -4.55 3.62 -7.89
CA LYS A 19 -5.84 3.00 -7.55
C LYS A 19 -5.74 1.47 -7.55
N MET A 20 -5.14 0.89 -8.59
CA MET A 20 -4.99 -0.56 -8.69
C MET A 20 -4.10 -1.13 -7.58
N LEU A 21 -3.05 -0.41 -7.20
CA LEU A 21 -2.19 -0.77 -6.07
C LEU A 21 -2.99 -0.76 -4.77
N TYR A 22 -3.78 0.28 -4.52
CA TYR A 22 -4.65 0.33 -3.36
C TYR A 22 -5.64 -0.84 -3.33
N GLU A 23 -6.38 -1.07 -4.42
CA GLU A 23 -7.35 -2.17 -4.50
C GLU A 23 -6.71 -3.55 -4.29
N ARG A 24 -5.48 -3.74 -4.75
CA ARG A 24 -4.75 -5.00 -4.63
C ARG A 24 -4.29 -5.31 -3.22
N TYR A 25 -3.73 -4.34 -2.50
CA TYR A 25 -3.08 -4.58 -1.21
C TYR A 25 -3.94 -4.15 -0.01
N SER A 26 -4.91 -3.26 -0.18
CA SER A 26 -5.75 -2.77 0.92
C SER A 26 -6.50 -3.86 1.68
N PRO A 27 -7.03 -4.96 1.10
CA PRO A 27 -7.75 -5.97 1.90
C PRO A 27 -6.85 -6.70 2.89
N VAL A 28 -5.62 -7.03 2.48
CA VAL A 28 -4.63 -7.70 3.34
C VAL A 28 -4.14 -6.75 4.42
N MET A 29 -3.83 -5.51 4.05
CA MET A 29 -3.35 -4.48 4.97
C MET A 29 -4.43 -4.03 5.96
N PHE A 30 -5.69 -3.97 5.55
CA PHE A 30 -6.82 -3.77 6.45
C PHE A 30 -6.91 -4.91 7.48
N GLY A 31 -6.64 -6.15 7.06
CA GLY A 31 -6.49 -7.28 7.98
C GLY A 31 -5.37 -7.10 9.00
N VAL A 32 -4.29 -6.39 8.65
CA VAL A 32 -3.22 -6.02 9.58
C VAL A 32 -3.69 -4.93 10.55
N CYS A 33 -4.29 -3.83 10.06
CA CYS A 33 -4.83 -2.76 10.90
C CYS A 33 -5.80 -3.28 11.96
N LYS A 34 -6.73 -4.17 11.57
CA LYS A 34 -7.70 -4.80 12.48
C LYS A 34 -7.10 -5.67 13.58
N ARG A 35 -5.83 -6.08 13.49
CA ARG A 35 -5.16 -6.82 14.58
C ARG A 35 -4.77 -5.90 15.73
N TYR A 36 -4.63 -4.61 15.48
CA TYR A 36 -4.13 -3.64 16.45
C TYR A 36 -5.18 -2.59 16.84
N LEU A 37 -6.20 -2.37 16.01
CA LEU A 37 -7.21 -1.34 16.21
C LEU A 37 -8.55 -1.95 16.65
N LYS A 38 -9.27 -1.22 17.51
CA LYS A 38 -10.49 -1.72 18.16
C LYS A 38 -11.71 -1.64 17.26
N THR A 39 -11.83 -0.56 16.50
CA THR A 39 -12.98 -0.32 15.65
C THR A 39 -12.60 -0.50 14.18
N ARG A 40 -13.63 -0.76 13.37
CA ARG A 40 -13.49 -0.80 11.91
C ARG A 40 -13.10 0.56 11.35
N GLU A 41 -13.70 1.62 11.85
CA GLU A 41 -13.51 3.01 11.41
C GLU A 41 -12.04 3.43 11.62
N ASP A 42 -11.50 3.22 12.83
CA ASP A 42 -10.07 3.50 13.10
C ASP A 42 -9.14 2.74 12.14
N ALA A 43 -9.50 1.48 11.83
CA ALA A 43 -8.71 0.65 10.91
C ALA A 43 -8.79 1.12 9.45
N GLU A 44 -9.91 1.68 9.02
CA GLU A 44 -10.05 2.31 7.71
C GLU A 44 -9.25 3.61 7.64
N ASP A 45 -9.32 4.46 8.68
CA ASP A 45 -8.58 5.72 8.74
C ASP A 45 -7.06 5.50 8.70
N VAL A 46 -6.54 4.62 9.56
CA VAL A 46 -5.11 4.29 9.59
C VAL A 46 -4.64 3.67 8.27
N LEU A 47 -5.48 2.85 7.64
CA LEU A 47 -5.16 2.25 6.34
C LEU A 47 -4.99 3.33 5.26
N VAL A 48 -5.89 4.31 5.21
CA VAL A 48 -5.83 5.41 4.24
C VAL A 48 -4.55 6.22 4.44
N GLU A 49 -4.22 6.61 5.68
CA GLU A 49 -2.98 7.31 5.99
C GLU A 49 -1.73 6.50 5.63
N ALA A 50 -1.75 5.19 5.91
CA ALA A 50 -0.63 4.31 5.60
C ALA A 50 -0.44 4.15 4.08
N PHE A 51 -1.52 4.02 3.31
CA PHE A 51 -1.42 3.98 1.84
C PHE A 51 -0.96 5.31 1.23
N PHE A 52 -1.33 6.45 1.84
CA PHE A 52 -0.75 7.73 1.47
C PHE A 52 0.78 7.73 1.69
N LYS A 53 1.26 7.20 2.82
CA LYS A 53 2.71 7.02 3.09
C LYS A 53 3.37 6.05 2.10
N VAL A 54 2.71 4.94 1.75
CA VAL A 54 3.20 3.96 0.76
C VAL A 54 3.41 4.63 -0.60
N LEU A 55 2.42 5.36 -1.09
CA LEU A 55 2.48 6.01 -2.40
C LEU A 55 3.52 7.13 -2.43
N THR A 56 3.56 7.98 -1.41
CA THR A 56 4.54 9.08 -1.32
C THR A 56 5.98 8.60 -1.18
N ASN A 57 6.19 7.41 -0.59
CA ASN A 57 7.53 6.83 -0.42
C ASN A 57 7.85 5.70 -1.41
N ILE A 58 7.02 5.48 -2.43
CA ILE A 58 7.16 4.33 -3.34
C ILE A 58 8.50 4.32 -4.10
N HIS A 59 9.10 5.49 -4.32
CA HIS A 59 10.44 5.62 -4.91
C HIS A 59 11.55 4.98 -4.06
N GLN A 60 11.33 4.85 -2.75
CA GLN A 60 12.28 4.21 -1.84
C GLN A 60 12.27 2.68 -1.96
N TYR A 61 11.27 2.09 -2.60
CA TYR A 61 11.25 0.66 -2.87
C TYR A 61 12.26 0.31 -3.97
N LYS A 62 13.32 -0.40 -3.56
CA LYS A 62 14.46 -0.81 -4.41
C LYS A 62 14.27 -2.18 -5.09
N GLY A 63 13.10 -2.82 -4.98
CA GLY A 63 12.87 -4.15 -5.55
C GLY A 63 13.50 -5.30 -4.75
N ALA A 64 14.00 -5.04 -3.54
CA ALA A 64 14.56 -6.07 -2.67
C ALA A 64 13.47 -6.67 -1.76
N GLY A 65 13.25 -7.98 -1.87
CA GLY A 65 12.20 -8.69 -1.14
C GLY A 65 10.81 -8.55 -1.80
N SER A 66 9.75 -8.91 -1.07
CA SER A 66 8.38 -8.75 -1.57
C SER A 66 7.88 -7.32 -1.37
N PHE A 67 7.14 -6.81 -2.36
CA PHE A 67 6.53 -5.49 -2.25
C PHE A 67 5.48 -5.44 -1.15
N GLU A 68 4.69 -6.51 -0.99
CA GLU A 68 3.75 -6.67 0.12
C GLU A 68 4.44 -6.54 1.49
N GLY A 69 5.61 -7.17 1.65
CA GLY A 69 6.39 -7.07 2.88
C GLY A 69 6.96 -5.67 3.13
N TRP A 70 7.23 -4.91 2.07
CA TRP A 70 7.60 -3.49 2.18
C TRP A 70 6.40 -2.63 2.61
N ILE A 71 5.22 -2.83 2.02
CA ILE A 71 3.99 -2.14 2.44
C ILE A 71 3.67 -2.43 3.91
N ARG A 72 3.78 -3.70 4.33
CA ARG A 72 3.51 -4.12 5.72
C ARG A 72 4.50 -3.55 6.75
N ARG A 73 5.61 -2.95 6.34
CA ARG A 73 6.49 -2.19 7.26
C ARG A 73 6.05 -0.76 7.45
N ILE A 74 5.17 -0.26 6.59
CA ILE A 74 4.62 1.10 6.64
C ILE A 74 3.25 1.09 7.33
N VAL A 75 2.45 0.05 7.11
CA VAL A 75 1.14 -0.23 7.74
C VAL A 75 1.34 -0.95 9.07
#